data_AF-A0A8S4F9Z8-F1
#
_entry.id   AF-A0A8S4F9Z8-F1
#
_cell.length_a   1.000
_cell.length_b   1.000
_cell.length_c   1.000
_cell.angle_alpha   90.00
_cell.angle_beta   90.00
_cell.angle_gamma   90.00
#
_symmetry.space_group_name_H-M   'P 1'
#
loop_
_entity.id
_entity.type
_entity.pdbx_description
1 polymer ?
#
loop_
_entity_poly.entity_id
_entity_poly.type
_entity_poly.pdbx_seq_one_letter_code
_entity_poly.pdbx_strand_id
1 'polypeptide(L)'
;MASLDFDDSGERAVEMALADATRFVLKPQREGGGHNVYGADVRDALLRMRHGRERMAYILMERILPPLVKGYVVRPGASVPPPLVDLVSELGIFGVIIGTKDKIYSNKQVGHMLRTKLADANEGGVAAGLGALDSPLLVDL
;
A
#
# COMPACT_ATOMS: atom_id res chain seq x y z
N MET A 1 -4.30 -7.27 9.21
CA MET A 1 -2.83 -7.30 9.17
C MET A 1 -2.36 -8.29 10.21
N ALA A 2 -1.41 -9.16 9.87
CA ALA A 2 -0.90 -10.20 10.77
C ALA A 2 0.63 -10.23 10.75
N SER A 3 1.28 -10.48 11.89
CA SER A 3 2.70 -10.83 11.93
C SER A 3 2.90 -12.25 11.41
N LEU A 4 4.14 -12.58 11.04
CA LEU A 4 4.54 -13.92 10.61
C LEU A 4 5.46 -14.59 11.65
N ASP A 5 5.22 -14.30 12.93
CA ASP A 5 6.01 -14.86 14.03
C ASP A 5 5.86 -16.38 14.13
N PHE A 6 6.75 -17.06 14.85
CA PHE A 6 6.66 -18.50 15.09
C PHE A 6 5.71 -18.82 16.23
N ASP A 7 4.45 -18.46 16.03
CA ASP A 7 3.30 -18.76 16.89
C ASP A 7 2.09 -19.20 16.06
N ASP A 8 1.02 -19.63 16.74
CA ASP A 8 -0.20 -20.10 16.08
C ASP A 8 -0.84 -19.04 15.15
N SER A 9 -0.66 -17.75 15.45
CA SER A 9 -1.20 -16.68 14.62
C SER A 9 -0.41 -16.53 13.33
N GLY A 10 0.92 -16.55 13.43
CA GLY A 10 1.82 -16.50 12.29
C GLY A 10 1.67 -17.71 11.36
N GLU A 11 1.55 -18.93 11.91
CA GLU A 11 1.30 -20.13 11.09
C GLU A 11 -0.03 -20.03 10.33
N ARG A 12 -1.12 -19.60 10.99
CA ARG A 12 -2.40 -19.36 10.31
C ARG A 12 -2.30 -18.30 9.23
N ALA A 13 -1.54 -17.22 9.45
CA ALA A 13 -1.33 -16.18 8.45
C ALA A 13 -0.57 -16.73 7.23
N VAL A 14 0.47 -17.54 7.44
CA VAL A 14 1.22 -18.21 6.36
C VAL A 14 0.30 -19.15 5.58
N GLU A 15 -0.46 -20.01 6.25
CA GLU A 15 -1.39 -20.95 5.59
C GLU A 15 -2.46 -20.23 4.77
N MET A 16 -3.07 -19.19 5.33
CA MET A 16 -4.08 -18.37 4.64
C MET A 16 -3.50 -17.72 3.38
N ALA A 17 -2.29 -17.16 3.46
CA ALA A 17 -1.64 -16.55 2.31
C ALA A 17 -1.18 -17.55 1.27
N LEU A 18 -0.78 -18.77 1.66
CA LEU A 18 -0.42 -19.82 0.72
C LEU A 18 -1.63 -20.38 -0.03
N ALA A 19 -2.82 -20.36 0.60
CA ALA A 19 -4.07 -20.78 -0.02
C ALA A 19 -4.56 -19.80 -1.09
N ASP A 20 -4.37 -18.48 -0.88
CA ASP A 20 -4.68 -17.46 -1.88
C ASP A 20 -3.76 -16.25 -1.77
N ALA A 21 -2.58 -16.35 -2.39
CA ALA A 21 -1.53 -15.32 -2.30
C ALA A 21 -1.94 -14.00 -2.94
N THR A 22 -2.82 -14.02 -3.95
CA THR A 22 -3.21 -12.83 -4.71
C THR A 22 -4.05 -11.85 -3.89
N ARG A 23 -4.71 -12.35 -2.85
CA ARG A 23 -5.45 -11.56 -1.86
C ARG A 23 -4.57 -10.79 -0.89
N PHE A 24 -3.25 -11.02 -0.88
CA PHE A 24 -2.37 -10.44 0.12
C PHE A 24 -1.20 -9.66 -0.49
N VAL A 25 -0.62 -8.83 0.36
CA VAL A 25 0.63 -8.11 0.14
C VAL A 25 1.52 -8.40 1.34
N LEU A 26 2.76 -8.82 1.08
CA LEU A 26 3.79 -8.88 2.14
C LEU A 26 4.50 -7.54 2.20
N LYS A 27 4.63 -7.00 3.41
CA LYS A 27 5.37 -5.76 3.63
C LYS A 27 6.54 -6.00 4.57
N PRO A 28 7.79 -5.76 4.13
CA PRO A 28 8.92 -5.74 5.05
C PRO A 28 8.87 -4.49 5.93
N GLN A 29 9.65 -4.47 7.01
CA GLN A 29 9.83 -3.30 7.88
C GLN A 29 10.69 -2.20 7.19
N ARG A 30 10.20 -1.61 6.10
CA ARG A 30 10.88 -0.56 5.32
C ARG A 30 9.90 0.54 4.91
N GLU A 31 10.42 1.75 4.78
CA GLU A 31 9.68 2.95 4.35
C GLU A 31 10.09 3.40 2.94
N GLY A 32 9.29 4.29 2.33
CA GLY A 32 9.63 4.93 1.05
C GLY A 32 9.09 4.25 -0.21
N GLY A 33 8.38 3.12 -0.07
CA GLY A 33 7.78 2.39 -1.19
C GLY A 33 8.77 1.49 -1.96
N GLY A 34 8.26 0.61 -2.81
CA GLY A 34 9.07 -0.27 -3.66
C GLY A 34 9.64 -1.53 -2.98
N HIS A 35 9.10 -1.92 -1.83
CA HIS A 35 9.62 -3.05 -1.04
C HIS A 35 8.61 -4.16 -0.79
N ASN A 36 7.35 -3.93 -1.14
CA ASN A 36 6.30 -4.90 -0.92
C ASN A 36 6.36 -6.02 -1.96
N VAL A 37 5.85 -7.20 -1.59
CA VAL A 37 5.69 -8.35 -2.48
C VAL A 37 4.21 -8.54 -2.76
N TYR A 38 3.85 -8.77 -4.01
CA TYR A 38 2.46 -8.83 -4.49
C TYR A 38 2.19 -10.10 -5.30
N GLY A 39 0.92 -10.49 -5.39
CA GLY A 39 0.48 -11.51 -6.35
C GLY A 39 1.13 -12.87 -6.10
N ALA A 40 1.56 -13.53 -7.19
CA ALA A 40 2.17 -14.86 -7.11
C ALA A 40 3.48 -14.87 -6.30
N ASP A 41 4.24 -13.77 -6.32
CA ASP A 41 5.53 -13.65 -5.63
C ASP A 41 5.39 -13.75 -4.11
N VAL A 42 4.20 -13.44 -3.56
CA VAL A 42 3.90 -13.63 -2.13
C VAL A 42 4.03 -15.10 -1.75
N ARG A 43 3.51 -16.01 -2.59
CA ARG A 43 3.58 -17.45 -2.36
C ARG A 43 5.02 -17.92 -2.37
N ASP A 44 5.79 -17.51 -3.38
CA ASP A 44 7.18 -17.92 -3.53
C ASP A 44 8.06 -17.39 -2.39
N ALA A 45 7.81 -16.14 -1.96
CA ALA A 45 8.46 -15.57 -0.79
C ALA A 45 8.14 -16.38 0.47
N LEU A 46 6.87 -16.68 0.75
CA LEU A 46 6.43 -17.44 1.91
C LEU A 46 6.99 -18.87 1.93
N LEU A 47 6.99 -19.56 0.78
CA LEU A 47 7.56 -20.90 0.69
C LEU A 47 9.06 -20.91 0.99
N ARG A 48 9.80 -19.92 0.46
CA ARG A 48 11.24 -19.78 0.71
C ARG A 48 11.54 -19.52 2.19
N MET A 49 10.78 -18.63 2.83
CA MET A 49 11.03 -18.21 4.22
C MET A 49 10.27 -19.01 5.28
N ARG A 50 9.49 -20.03 4.89
CA ARG A 50 8.52 -20.72 5.77
C ARG A 50 9.11 -21.13 7.13
N HIS A 51 10.34 -21.63 7.11
CA HIS A 51 11.04 -22.12 8.30
C HIS A 51 12.18 -21.20 8.76
N GLY A 52 12.37 -20.06 8.08
CA GLY A 52 13.44 -19.12 8.32
C GLY A 52 13.00 -17.94 9.17
N ARG A 53 13.88 -17.47 10.06
CA ARG A 53 13.60 -16.31 10.92
C ARG A 53 13.35 -15.02 10.15
N GLU A 54 13.80 -14.95 8.90
CA GLU A 54 13.56 -13.81 8.02
C GLU A 54 12.06 -13.55 7.76
N ARG A 55 11.18 -14.54 7.91
CA ARG A 55 9.73 -14.32 7.75
C ARG A 55 9.17 -13.32 8.75
N MET A 56 9.74 -13.24 9.96
CA MET A 56 9.33 -12.29 11.01
C MET A 56 9.66 -10.83 10.67
N ALA A 57 10.48 -10.59 9.64
CA ALA A 57 10.74 -9.25 9.12
C ALA A 57 9.60 -8.72 8.24
N TYR A 58 8.54 -9.52 8.03
CA TYR A 58 7.40 -9.17 7.21
C TYR A 58 6.09 -9.20 8.01
N ILE A 59 5.14 -8.43 7.51
CA ILE A 59 3.73 -8.52 7.88
C ILE A 59 2.91 -8.93 6.65
N LEU A 60 1.85 -9.69 6.90
CA LEU A 60 0.85 -10.01 5.90
C LEU A 60 -0.32 -9.03 6.00
N MET A 61 -0.64 -8.39 4.88
CA MET A 61 -1.76 -7.47 4.78
C MET A 61 -2.70 -7.91 3.66
N GLU A 62 -4.00 -7.89 3.91
CA GLU A 62 -4.99 -8.09 2.85
C GLU A 62 -4.90 -6.95 1.83
N ARG A 63 -4.91 -7.32 0.56
CA ARG A 63 -4.84 -6.38 -0.56
C ARG A 63 -6.17 -5.65 -0.66
N ILE A 64 -6.13 -4.33 -0.53
CA ILE A 64 -7.30 -3.48 -0.76
C ILE A 64 -7.52 -3.37 -2.28
N LEU A 65 -8.75 -3.61 -2.72
CA LEU A 65 -9.19 -3.48 -4.11
C LEU A 65 -10.14 -2.28 -4.22
N PRO A 66 -9.62 -1.05 -4.43
CA PRO A 66 -10.46 0.14 -4.57
C PRO A 66 -11.21 0.14 -5.92
N PRO A 67 -12.31 0.89 -6.04
CA PRO A 67 -12.98 1.11 -7.32
C PRO A 67 -12.03 1.73 -8.37
N LEU A 68 -12.21 1.30 -9.63
CA LEU A 68 -11.49 1.86 -10.76
C LEU A 68 -12.16 3.15 -11.22
N VAL A 69 -11.34 4.18 -11.47
CA VAL A 69 -11.79 5.45 -12.05
C VAL A 69 -11.05 5.68 -13.36
N LYS A 70 -11.77 6.07 -14.42
CA LYS A 70 -11.13 6.46 -15.68
C LYS A 70 -10.63 7.90 -15.59
N GLY A 71 -9.39 8.13 -16.02
CA GLY A 71 -8.82 9.46 -16.03
C GLY A 71 -7.58 9.58 -16.89
N TYR A 72 -6.99 10.77 -16.87
CA TYR A 72 -5.78 11.10 -17.59
C TYR A 72 -4.64 11.36 -16.61
N VAL A 73 -3.44 10.85 -16.91
CA VAL A 73 -2.24 11.15 -16.13
C VAL A 73 -1.30 11.98 -16.99
N VAL A 74 -1.06 13.22 -16.56
CA VAL A 74 -0.14 14.13 -17.25
C VAL A 74 1.25 13.94 -16.67
N ARG A 75 2.24 13.66 -17.53
CA ARG A 75 3.66 13.52 -17.14
C ARG A 75 4.57 14.27 -18.12
N PRO A 76 5.70 14.83 -17.66
CA PRO A 76 6.71 15.39 -18.55
C PRO A 76 7.19 14.35 -19.57
N GLY A 77 7.22 14.72 -20.85
CA GLY A 77 7.68 13.84 -21.94
C GLY A 77 6.69 12.75 -22.38
N ALA A 78 5.49 12.68 -21.79
CA ALA A 78 4.43 11.77 -22.25
C ALA A 78 3.69 12.32 -23.47
N SER A 79 2.90 11.46 -24.13
CA SER A 79 2.08 11.84 -25.28
C SER A 79 1.04 12.90 -24.92
N VAL A 80 0.75 13.78 -25.88
CA VAL A 80 -0.29 14.82 -25.77
C VAL A 80 -1.27 14.65 -26.94
N PRO A 81 -2.57 14.38 -26.69
CA PRO A 81 -3.17 14.18 -25.36
C PRO A 81 -2.72 12.85 -24.70
N PRO A 82 -2.70 12.78 -23.36
CA PRO A 82 -2.48 11.52 -22.65
C PRO A 82 -3.65 10.54 -22.93
N PRO A 83 -3.40 9.22 -22.92
CA PRO A 83 -4.46 8.24 -23.07
C PRO A 83 -5.38 8.23 -21.85
N LEU A 84 -6.66 7.88 -22.08
CA LEU A 84 -7.59 7.58 -21.00
C LEU A 84 -7.26 6.19 -20.43
N VAL A 85 -7.05 6.10 -19.12
CA VAL A 85 -6.60 4.88 -18.43
C VAL A 85 -7.41 4.61 -17.17
N ASP A 86 -7.37 3.36 -16.69
CA ASP A 86 -7.96 3.00 -15.40
C ASP A 86 -6.98 3.31 -14.25
N LEU A 87 -7.51 3.97 -13.23
CA LEU A 87 -6.76 4.53 -12.12
C LEU A 87 -7.31 4.05 -10.78
N VAL A 88 -6.43 4.04 -9.78
CA VAL A 88 -6.76 3.85 -8.38
C VAL A 88 -6.13 4.96 -7.55
N SER A 89 -6.87 5.44 -6.55
CA SER A 89 -6.45 6.54 -5.69
C SER A 89 -6.25 6.10 -4.24
N GLU A 90 -5.27 6.69 -3.57
CA GLU A 90 -4.94 6.49 -2.17
C GLU A 90 -4.99 7.84 -1.44
N LEU A 91 -5.93 7.98 -0.51
CA LEU A 91 -6.12 9.18 0.29
C LEU A 91 -5.23 9.16 1.53
N GLY A 92 -4.30 10.10 1.61
CA GLY A 92 -3.52 10.40 2.81
C GLY A 92 -4.12 11.56 3.59
N ILE A 93 -4.20 11.42 4.92
CA ILE A 93 -4.62 12.48 5.84
C ILE A 93 -3.44 12.87 6.72
N PHE A 94 -3.08 14.16 6.73
CA PHE A 94 -1.99 14.65 7.56
C PHE A 94 -2.48 14.93 8.99
N GLY A 95 -1.75 14.39 9.97
CA GLY A 95 -1.97 14.64 11.39
C GLY A 95 -0.74 15.26 12.05
N VAL A 96 -0.97 16.17 12.99
CA VAL A 96 0.07 16.79 13.84
C VAL A 96 -0.27 16.53 15.29
N ILE A 97 0.66 15.88 16.00
CA ILE A 97 0.60 15.68 17.44
C ILE A 97 1.80 16.35 18.12
N ILE A 98 1.54 17.11 19.18
CA ILE A 98 2.55 17.76 20.03
C ILE A 98 2.21 17.41 21.46
N GLY A 99 3.16 16.82 22.18
CA GLY A 99 2.96 16.36 23.55
C GLY A 99 4.29 16.10 24.25
N THR A 100 4.21 15.93 25.56
CA THR A 100 5.24 15.27 26.38
C THR A 100 4.84 13.82 26.65
N LYS A 101 5.65 13.10 27.43
CA LYS A 101 5.33 11.77 27.95
C LYS A 101 3.94 11.72 28.61
N ASP A 102 3.59 12.76 29.36
CA ASP A 102 2.43 12.74 30.27
C ASP A 102 1.26 13.62 29.79
N LYS A 103 1.45 14.43 28.74
CA LYS A 103 0.44 15.39 28.29
C LYS A 103 0.49 15.67 26.80
N ILE A 104 -0.66 15.55 26.13
CA ILE A 104 -0.85 16.00 24.75
C ILE A 104 -1.28 17.48 24.78
N TYR A 105 -0.56 18.34 24.06
CA TYR A 105 -0.87 19.77 23.90
C TYR A 105 -1.67 20.06 22.63
N SER A 106 -1.41 19.33 21.56
CA SER A 106 -2.13 19.45 20.29
C SER A 106 -2.23 18.09 19.63
N ASN A 107 -3.39 17.80 19.06
CA ASN A 107 -3.64 16.65 18.20
C ASN A 107 -4.66 17.09 17.15
N LYS A 108 -4.22 17.31 15.91
CA LYS A 108 -5.04 17.91 14.85
C LYS A 108 -4.81 17.22 13.51
N GLN A 109 -5.87 17.08 12.74
CA GLN A 109 -5.78 16.86 11.29
C GLN A 109 -5.52 18.22 10.61
N VAL A 110 -4.58 18.25 9.65
CA VAL A 110 -4.06 19.52 9.07
C VAL A 110 -4.09 19.57 7.54
N GLY A 111 -4.74 18.61 6.91
CA GLY A 111 -4.86 18.54 5.45
C GLY A 111 -4.92 17.12 4.93
N HIS A 112 -4.87 17.00 3.62
CA HIS A 112 -4.87 15.72 2.91
C HIS A 112 -3.96 15.78 1.68
N MET A 113 -3.64 14.61 1.15
CA MET A 113 -3.03 14.45 -0.16
C MET A 113 -3.65 13.21 -0.81
N LEU A 114 -4.17 13.38 -2.02
CA LEU A 114 -4.60 12.26 -2.84
C LEU A 114 -3.45 11.89 -3.79
N ARG A 115 -3.12 10.60 -3.84
CA ARG A 115 -2.18 10.06 -4.81
C ARG A 115 -2.94 9.10 -5.70
N THR A 116 -2.73 9.20 -7.01
CA THR A 116 -3.40 8.36 -7.99
C THR A 116 -2.36 7.64 -8.84
N LYS A 117 -2.59 6.36 -9.12
CA LYS A 117 -1.70 5.52 -9.94
C LYS A 117 -2.51 4.71 -10.95
N LEU A 118 -1.83 4.14 -11.94
CA LEU A 118 -2.42 3.15 -12.83
C LEU A 118 -2.93 1.96 -12.03
N ALA A 119 -4.08 1.40 -12.41
CA ALA A 119 -4.72 0.30 -11.71
C ALA A 119 -3.87 -0.98 -11.65
N ASP A 120 -3.03 -1.20 -12.67
CA ASP A 120 -2.13 -2.35 -12.80
C ASP A 120 -0.77 -2.13 -12.09
N ALA A 121 -0.51 -0.93 -11.59
CA ALA A 121 0.73 -0.64 -10.87
C ALA A 121 0.67 -1.15 -9.42
N ASN A 122 1.59 -2.05 -9.07
CA ASN A 122 1.73 -2.54 -7.70
C ASN A 122 2.19 -1.42 -6.74
N GLU A 123 3.10 -0.55 -7.18
CA GLU A 123 3.68 0.53 -6.39
C GLU A 123 3.10 1.90 -6.75
N GLY A 124 2.99 2.80 -5.76
CA GLY A 124 2.27 4.08 -5.90
C GLY A 124 3.07 5.34 -5.53
N GLY A 125 4.39 5.21 -5.33
CA GLY A 125 5.23 6.33 -4.94
C GLY A 125 5.27 7.43 -6.01
N VAL A 126 4.92 8.67 -5.63
CA VAL A 126 5.05 9.85 -6.51
C VAL A 126 6.52 10.12 -6.80
N ALA A 127 7.38 10.09 -5.77
CA ALA A 127 8.82 10.27 -5.91
C ALA A 127 9.49 9.17 -6.77
N ALA A 128 8.91 7.97 -6.79
CA ALA A 128 9.36 6.87 -7.64
C ALA A 128 8.85 6.98 -9.09
N GLY A 129 8.07 8.02 -9.43
CA GLY A 129 7.51 8.24 -10.76
C GLY A 129 6.29 7.37 -11.11
N LEU A 130 5.83 6.53 -10.18
CA LEU A 130 4.76 5.56 -10.41
C LEU A 130 3.38 6.14 -10.12
N GLY A 131 3.28 7.06 -9.16
CA GLY A 131 2.06 7.82 -8.87
C GLY A 131 2.05 9.22 -9.51
N ALA A 132 0.89 9.88 -9.43
CA ALA A 132 0.67 11.29 -9.68
C ALA A 132 -0.06 11.92 -8.48
N LEU A 133 0.11 13.23 -8.30
CA LEU A 133 -0.67 14.00 -7.33
C LEU A 133 -2.07 14.24 -7.88
N ASP A 134 -3.05 14.22 -6.99
CA ASP A 134 -4.47 14.35 -7.34
C ASP A 134 -5.23 15.15 -6.27
N SER A 135 -6.50 15.46 -6.54
CA SER A 135 -7.41 16.15 -5.61
C SER A 135 -8.72 15.37 -5.49
N PRO A 136 -9.28 15.21 -4.28
CA PRO A 136 -10.54 14.51 -4.11
C PRO A 136 -11.72 15.35 -4.62
N LEU A 137 -12.58 14.75 -5.44
CA LEU A 137 -13.92 15.25 -5.71
C LEU A 137 -14.90 14.55 -4.76
N LEU A 138 -15.55 15.33 -3.89
CA LEU A 138 -16.62 14.81 -3.04
C LEU A 138 -17.87 14.58 -3.89
N VAL A 139 -18.41 13.37 -3.82
CA VAL A 139 -19.63 12.96 -4.51
C VAL A 139 -20.65 12.52 -3.48
N ASP A 140 -21.92 12.81 -3.73
CA ASP A 140 -23.02 12.25 -2.97
C ASP A 140 -23.23 10.78 -3.40
N LEU A 141 -23.62 9.93 -2.45
CA LEU A 141 -23.92 8.51 -2.67
C LEU A 141 -25.42 8.29 -2.95
#